data_AF-A0A1F2K104-F1
#
_entry.id   AF-A0A1F2K104-F1
#
_cell.length_a   1.000
_cell.length_b   1.000
_cell.length_c   1.000
_cell.angle_alpha   90.00
_cell.angle_beta   90.00
_cell.angle_gamma   90.00
#
_symmetry.space_group_name_H-M   'P 1'
#
loop_
_entity.id
_entity.type
_entity.pdbx_description
1 polymer ?
#
loop_
_entity_poly.entity_id
_entity_poly.type
_entity_poly.pdbx_seq_one_letter_code
_entity_poly.pdbx_strand_id
1 'polypeptide(L)'
;MKAQKSSSYFYLKNTADSLIFEKKTPEAYLLYRKMVKISDIDPFIDIELVKLALKVKDSKTAEKYLKQSILNGASLGMLEVDSNVNSFLKHHTNWRKTYDLLRQKHLSKIAHLEDRTTLLNMLEKDQALRSLLGVIEYKKADSLIFASDTANMAVIKEIIARTEFPNLETVGMDGVNAIFILLLHTLNNGIEDAKNIEILTPLMKKAVIDLKYPPFNMALVIDRHRAIIRQKQIYGSYWEMGKQNKRIVTPIENIDEVDVRRKEIGLPPLSLLRNQRGYELPVDYKN
;
A
#
# COMPACT_ATOMS: atom_id res chain seq x y z
N MET A 1 5.33 14.37 -19.46
CA MET A 1 6.23 14.62 -18.32
C MET A 1 5.91 13.75 -17.09
N LYS A 2 4.66 13.75 -16.55
CA LYS A 2 4.31 12.95 -15.35
C LYS A 2 4.45 11.43 -15.51
N ALA A 3 3.96 10.84 -16.60
CA ALA A 3 4.09 9.39 -16.85
C ALA A 3 5.54 8.91 -16.98
N GLN A 4 6.43 9.73 -17.54
CA GLN A 4 7.86 9.43 -17.61
C GLN A 4 8.52 9.50 -16.23
N LYS A 5 8.11 10.48 -15.42
CA LYS A 5 8.54 10.64 -14.03
C LYS A 5 8.15 9.42 -13.18
N SER A 6 6.91 8.96 -13.27
CA SER A 6 6.44 7.79 -12.53
C SER A 6 7.07 6.49 -13.02
N SER A 7 7.21 6.31 -14.33
CA SER A 7 7.93 5.15 -14.90
C SER A 7 9.38 5.07 -14.39
N SER A 8 10.10 6.19 -14.37
CA SER A 8 11.45 6.24 -13.80
C SER A 8 11.47 5.94 -12.31
N TYR A 9 10.49 6.44 -11.55
CA TYR A 9 10.39 6.18 -10.11
C TYR A 9 10.21 4.69 -9.82
N PHE A 10 9.25 4.04 -10.48
CA PHE A 10 8.97 2.62 -10.28
C PHE A 10 10.10 1.71 -10.77
N TYR A 11 10.76 2.07 -11.87
CA TYR A 11 11.94 1.36 -12.33
C TYR A 11 13.06 1.38 -11.26
N LEU A 12 13.35 2.55 -10.70
CA LEU A 12 14.32 2.69 -9.63
C LEU A 12 13.93 1.88 -8.40
N LYS A 13 12.65 1.94 -8.00
CA LYS A 13 12.13 1.18 -6.86
C LYS A 13 12.31 -0.33 -7.04
N ASN A 14 11.81 -0.88 -8.14
CA ASN A 14 11.85 -2.32 -8.38
C ASN A 14 13.30 -2.84 -8.51
N THR A 15 14.19 -2.03 -9.08
CA THR A 15 15.63 -2.34 -9.15
C THR A 15 16.25 -2.33 -7.74
N ALA A 16 15.95 -1.31 -6.93
CA ALA A 16 16.47 -1.18 -5.59
C ALA A 16 15.99 -2.31 -4.67
N ASP A 17 14.70 -2.66 -4.72
CA ASP A 17 14.12 -3.78 -3.98
C ASP A 17 14.82 -5.11 -4.33
N SER A 18 15.13 -5.33 -5.61
CA SER A 18 15.86 -6.51 -6.07
C SER A 18 17.30 -6.54 -5.54
N LEU A 19 17.99 -5.40 -5.54
CA LEU A 19 19.33 -5.29 -4.96
C LEU A 19 19.34 -5.54 -3.45
N ILE A 20 18.31 -5.09 -2.71
CA ILE A 20 18.14 -5.40 -1.29
C ILE A 20 18.02 -6.91 -1.09
N PHE A 21 17.21 -7.58 -1.91
CA PHE A 21 17.05 -9.04 -1.86
C PHE A 21 18.37 -9.77 -2.13
N GLU A 22 19.17 -9.26 -3.07
CA GLU A 22 20.53 -9.75 -3.38
C GLU A 22 21.59 -9.33 -2.36
N LYS A 23 21.20 -8.65 -1.27
CA LYS A 23 22.09 -8.12 -0.22
C LYS A 23 23.10 -7.05 -0.71
N LYS A 24 22.89 -6.47 -1.90
CA LYS A 24 23.66 -5.36 -2.50
C LYS A 24 23.19 -4.02 -1.93
N THR A 25 23.45 -3.85 -0.62
CA THR A 25 22.93 -2.72 0.18
C THR A 25 23.47 -1.36 -0.31
N PRO A 26 24.78 -1.17 -0.59
CA PRO A 26 25.29 0.13 -1.07
C PRO A 26 24.66 0.60 -2.37
N GLU A 27 24.43 -0.31 -3.32
CA GLU A 27 23.85 -0.01 -4.63
C GLU A 27 22.37 0.34 -4.49
N ALA A 28 21.61 -0.43 -3.71
CA ALA A 28 20.22 -0.13 -3.39
C ALA A 28 20.10 1.26 -2.73
N TYR A 29 20.98 1.58 -1.78
CA TYR A 29 21.01 2.88 -1.10
C TYR A 29 21.14 4.06 -2.07
N LEU A 30 21.99 3.95 -3.09
CA LEU A 30 22.12 4.97 -4.13
C LEU A 30 20.85 5.15 -4.96
N LEU A 31 20.15 4.06 -5.27
CA LEU A 31 18.89 4.12 -6.04
C LEU A 31 17.76 4.75 -5.23
N TYR A 32 17.60 4.37 -3.96
CA TYR A 32 16.60 5.01 -3.08
C TYR A 32 16.84 6.51 -2.93
N ARG A 33 18.10 6.96 -2.83
CA ARG A 33 18.41 8.40 -2.81
C ARG A 33 18.05 9.12 -4.11
N LYS A 34 18.08 8.44 -5.26
CA LYS A 34 17.58 8.98 -6.53
C LYS A 34 16.05 9.05 -6.55
N MET A 35 15.36 8.06 -5.98
CA MET A 35 13.89 8.03 -5.91
C MET A 35 13.32 9.23 -5.16
N VAL A 36 13.89 9.59 -4.00
CA VAL A 36 13.41 10.74 -3.22
C VAL A 36 13.53 12.06 -3.99
N LYS A 37 14.50 12.20 -4.89
CA LYS A 37 14.60 13.40 -5.76
C LYS A 37 13.45 13.48 -6.77
N ILE A 38 12.78 12.35 -7.04
CA ILE A 38 11.62 12.28 -7.92
C ILE A 38 10.34 12.51 -7.11
N SER A 39 10.14 11.76 -6.03
CA SER A 39 9.00 11.91 -5.13
C SER A 39 9.44 11.65 -3.70
N ASP A 40 9.15 12.61 -2.81
CA ASP A 40 9.58 12.64 -1.42
C ASP A 40 8.38 12.62 -0.46
N ILE A 41 7.23 12.09 -0.88
CA ILE A 41 6.00 12.07 -0.07
C ILE A 41 5.70 10.69 0.55
N ASP A 42 6.45 9.65 0.18
CA ASP A 42 6.20 8.28 0.64
C ASP A 42 7.06 7.95 1.88
N PRO A 43 6.46 7.87 3.09
CA PRO A 43 7.20 7.57 4.31
C PRO A 43 7.84 6.17 4.32
N PHE A 44 7.37 5.20 3.53
CA PHE A 44 8.01 3.88 3.46
C PHE A 44 9.37 3.96 2.78
N ILE A 45 9.50 4.80 1.75
CA ILE A 45 10.78 5.03 1.06
C ILE A 45 11.77 5.71 2.00
N ASP A 46 11.31 6.67 2.79
CA ASP A 46 12.16 7.33 3.80
C ASP A 46 12.60 6.34 4.88
N ILE A 47 11.71 5.50 5.40
CA ILE A 47 12.06 4.47 6.40
C ILE A 47 13.06 3.46 5.83
N GLU A 48 12.89 3.02 4.58
CA GLU A 48 13.87 2.14 3.95
C GLU A 48 15.23 2.83 3.80
N LEU A 49 15.26 4.13 3.49
CA LEU A 49 16.49 4.92 3.50
C LEU A 49 17.13 5.01 4.88
N VAL A 50 16.35 5.12 5.97
CA VAL A 50 16.89 5.04 7.34
C VAL A 50 17.56 3.68 7.54
N LYS A 51 16.88 2.58 7.20
CA LYS A 51 17.42 1.22 7.35
C LYS A 51 18.73 1.02 6.57
N LEU A 52 18.76 1.45 5.31
CA LEU A 52 19.94 1.33 4.45
C LEU A 52 21.09 2.22 4.96
N ALA A 53 20.80 3.46 5.38
CA ALA A 53 21.78 4.38 5.93
C ALA A 53 22.42 3.85 7.23
N LEU A 54 21.61 3.28 8.13
CA LEU A 54 22.12 2.63 9.35
C LEU A 54 23.04 1.44 9.04
N LYS A 55 22.68 0.61 8.04
CA LYS A 55 23.53 -0.52 7.61
C LYS A 55 24.91 -0.07 7.09
N VAL A 56 24.98 1.07 6.39
CA VAL A 56 26.24 1.64 5.89
C VAL A 56 26.89 2.64 6.86
N LYS A 57 26.38 2.73 8.10
CA LYS A 57 26.87 3.62 9.17
C LYS A 57 26.84 5.12 8.82
N ASP A 58 25.88 5.53 7.98
CA ASP A 58 25.61 6.94 7.64
C ASP A 58 24.52 7.53 8.57
N SER A 59 24.90 7.81 9.82
CA SER A 59 23.96 8.29 10.84
C SER A 59 23.33 9.65 10.50
N LYS A 60 24.05 10.51 9.76
CA LYS A 60 23.54 11.83 9.35
C LYS A 60 22.38 11.68 8.37
N THR A 61 22.53 10.79 7.39
CA THR A 61 21.45 10.54 6.45
C THR A 61 20.30 9.77 7.10
N ALA A 62 20.59 8.84 8.02
CA ALA A 62 19.57 8.15 8.81
C ALA A 62 18.71 9.15 9.62
N GLU A 63 19.32 10.11 10.32
CA GLU A 63 18.58 11.13 11.08
C GLU A 63 17.73 12.03 10.17
N LYS A 64 18.29 12.45 9.02
CA LYS A 64 17.55 13.24 8.03
C LYS A 64 16.28 12.52 7.59
N TYR A 65 16.40 11.27 7.15
CA TYR A 65 15.26 10.51 6.62
C TYR A 65 14.31 10.02 7.70
N LEU A 66 14.77 9.84 8.95
CA LEU A 66 13.87 9.58 10.08
C LEU A 66 12.94 10.77 10.33
N LYS A 67 13.46 12.00 10.32
CA LYS A 67 12.63 13.20 10.47
C LYS A 67 11.70 13.40 9.26
N GLN A 68 12.22 13.15 8.06
CA GLN A 68 11.45 13.25 6.82
C GLN A 68 10.30 12.24 6.80
N SER A 69 10.52 10.99 7.21
CA SER A 69 9.47 9.97 7.22
C SER A 69 8.31 10.38 8.12
N ILE A 70 8.57 10.98 9.29
CA ILE A 70 7.52 11.47 10.20
C ILE A 70 6.77 12.65 9.57
N LEU A 71 7.49 13.57 8.91
CA LEU A 71 6.88 14.68 8.16
C LEU A 71 6.03 14.20 6.97
N ASN A 72 6.34 13.03 6.43
CA ASN A 72 5.59 12.35 5.37
C ASN A 72 4.53 11.37 5.90
N GLY A 73 4.41 11.27 7.22
CA GLY A 73 3.30 10.61 7.86
C GLY A 73 3.56 9.22 8.41
N ALA A 74 4.83 8.83 8.57
CA ALA A 74 5.19 7.63 9.31
C ALA A 74 4.57 7.65 10.71
N SER A 75 3.78 6.62 11.03
CA SER A 75 3.29 6.42 12.38
C SER A 75 4.38 5.83 13.27
N LEU A 76 4.19 5.94 14.58
CA LEU A 76 5.10 5.32 15.55
C LEU A 76 5.20 3.81 15.31
N GLY A 77 4.06 3.15 15.07
CA GLY A 77 4.03 1.73 14.73
C GLY A 77 4.89 1.38 13.52
N MET A 78 4.88 2.19 12.46
CA MET A 78 5.74 1.96 11.28
C MET A 78 7.24 2.05 11.61
N LEU A 79 7.63 2.99 12.48
CA LEU A 79 9.02 3.18 12.89
C LEU A 79 9.51 2.10 13.86
N GLU A 80 8.59 1.48 14.61
CA GLU A 80 8.90 0.48 15.63
C GLU A 80 9.04 -0.95 15.08
N VAL A 81 8.60 -1.20 13.84
CA VAL A 81 8.70 -2.52 13.17
C VAL A 81 10.15 -3.00 13.03
N ASP A 82 11.06 -2.13 12.60
CA ASP A 82 12.48 -2.46 12.47
C ASP A 82 13.23 -2.12 13.76
N SER A 83 13.90 -3.10 14.37
CA SER A 83 14.57 -2.93 15.66
C SER A 83 15.68 -1.87 15.62
N ASN A 84 16.39 -1.73 14.50
CA ASN A 84 17.47 -0.76 14.37
C ASN A 84 16.89 0.65 14.22
N VAL A 85 15.83 0.83 13.43
CA VAL A 85 15.13 2.11 13.32
C VAL A 85 14.52 2.53 14.66
N ASN A 86 13.87 1.60 15.35
CA ASN A 86 13.26 1.81 16.67
C ASN A 86 14.31 2.24 17.72
N SER A 87 15.41 1.50 17.81
CA SER A 87 16.53 1.85 18.68
C SER A 87 17.11 3.22 18.33
N PHE A 88 17.37 3.47 17.05
CA PHE A 88 17.91 4.75 16.58
C PHE A 88 17.00 5.93 16.92
N LEU A 89 15.68 5.79 16.74
CA LEU A 89 14.70 6.80 17.18
C LEU A 89 14.81 7.06 18.68
N LYS A 90 14.78 6.00 19.51
CA LYS A 90 14.72 6.10 20.98
C LYS A 90 16.02 6.57 21.63
N HIS A 91 17.16 6.47 20.94
CA HIS A 91 18.43 7.02 21.40
C HIS A 91 18.49 8.55 21.42
N HIS A 92 17.59 9.24 20.69
CA HIS A 92 17.56 10.69 20.70
C HIS A 92 16.91 11.23 21.99
N THR A 93 17.57 12.19 22.64
CA THR A 93 16.98 12.91 23.77
C THR A 93 15.67 13.56 23.34
N ASN A 94 14.61 13.41 24.15
CA ASN A 94 13.27 13.93 23.85
C ASN A 94 12.64 13.40 22.54
N TRP A 95 13.06 12.23 22.04
CA TRP A 95 12.55 11.67 20.76
C TRP A 95 11.03 11.70 20.64
N ARG A 96 10.30 11.46 21.73
CA ARG A 96 8.83 11.46 21.74
C ARG A 96 8.26 12.85 21.45
N LYS A 97 8.78 13.89 22.11
CA LYS A 97 8.37 15.28 21.85
C LYS A 97 8.70 15.69 20.41
N THR A 98 9.85 15.26 19.89
CA THR A 98 10.23 15.51 18.50
C THR A 98 9.29 14.81 17.52
N TYR A 99 8.97 13.53 17.77
CA TYR A 99 8.00 12.78 16.97
C TYR A 99 6.63 13.47 16.98
N ASP A 100 6.10 13.81 18.16
CA ASP A 100 4.79 14.45 18.31
C ASP A 100 4.74 15.79 17.53
N LEU A 101 5.78 16.62 17.62
CA LEU A 101 5.88 17.88 16.89
C LEU A 101 5.92 17.68 15.37
N LEU A 102 6.76 16.75 14.87
CA LEU A 102 6.85 16.47 13.43
C LEU A 102 5.55 15.87 12.89
N ARG A 103 4.89 15.02 13.70
CA ARG A 103 3.61 14.42 13.36
C ARG A 103 2.49 15.47 13.28
N GLN A 104 2.45 16.42 14.22
CA GLN A 104 1.53 17.57 14.14
C GLN A 104 1.76 18.40 12.87
N LYS A 105 3.03 18.66 12.51
CA LYS A 105 3.38 19.35 11.26
C LYS A 105 2.96 18.58 10.00
N HIS A 106 2.97 17.25 10.05
CA HIS A 106 2.44 16.44 8.95
C HIS A 106 0.92 16.60 8.87
N LEU A 107 0.20 16.40 9.98
CA LEU A 107 -1.26 16.47 10.03
C LEU A 107 -1.78 17.84 9.58
N SER A 108 -1.09 18.93 9.91
CA SER A 108 -1.48 20.28 9.50
C SER A 108 -1.37 20.54 8.00
N LYS A 109 -0.72 19.65 7.22
CA LYS A 109 -0.59 19.76 5.76
C LYS A 109 -1.61 18.90 5.00
N ILE A 110 -2.34 18.03 5.68
CA ILE A 110 -3.31 17.13 5.05
C ILE A 110 -4.54 17.93 4.63
N ALA A 111 -4.80 17.97 3.32
CA ALA A 111 -5.87 18.81 2.76
C ALA A 111 -7.27 18.42 3.25
N HIS A 112 -7.52 17.13 3.46
CA HIS A 112 -8.79 16.59 3.92
C HIS A 112 -8.63 15.83 5.24
N LEU A 113 -8.21 16.55 6.28
CA LEU A 113 -7.96 15.97 7.61
C LEU A 113 -9.21 15.34 8.25
N GLU A 114 -10.40 15.89 7.97
CA GLU A 114 -11.69 15.34 8.44
C GLU A 114 -12.05 14.03 7.72
N ASP A 115 -11.89 13.97 6.40
CA ASP A 115 -12.11 12.73 5.62
C ASP A 115 -11.11 11.66 6.05
N ARG A 116 -9.84 12.02 6.31
CA ARG A 116 -8.85 11.11 6.91
C ARG A 116 -9.36 10.55 8.24
N THR A 117 -9.81 11.41 9.15
CA THR A 117 -10.30 10.99 10.47
C THR A 117 -11.51 10.06 10.34
N THR A 118 -12.41 10.37 9.40
CA THR A 118 -13.56 9.53 9.06
C THR A 118 -13.12 8.14 8.59
N LEU A 119 -12.16 8.05 7.66
CA LEU A 119 -11.62 6.77 7.16
C LEU A 119 -11.00 5.93 8.29
N LEU A 120 -10.24 6.55 9.19
CA LEU A 120 -9.61 5.83 10.32
C LEU A 120 -10.67 5.27 11.28
N ASN A 121 -11.70 6.06 11.61
CA ASN A 121 -12.79 5.62 12.48
C ASN A 121 -13.62 4.51 11.82
N MET A 122 -13.85 4.60 10.51
CA MET A 122 -14.53 3.54 9.74
C MET A 122 -13.73 2.25 9.77
N LEU A 123 -12.41 2.32 9.56
CA LEU A 123 -11.53 1.16 9.62
C LEU A 123 -11.55 0.53 11.01
N GLU A 124 -11.44 1.32 12.08
CA GLU A 124 -11.46 0.80 13.45
C GLU A 124 -12.76 0.03 13.74
N LYS A 125 -13.91 0.60 13.36
CA LYS A 125 -15.23 -0.06 13.50
C LYS A 125 -15.33 -1.33 12.66
N ASP A 126 -14.87 -1.29 11.41
CA ASP A 126 -14.81 -2.46 10.52
C ASP A 126 -13.98 -3.59 11.14
N GLN A 127 -12.78 -3.29 11.64
CA GLN A 127 -11.92 -4.28 12.28
C GLN A 127 -12.53 -4.83 13.58
N ALA A 128 -13.16 -3.96 14.39
CA ALA A 128 -13.85 -4.38 15.60
C ALA A 128 -14.99 -5.37 15.30
N LEU A 129 -15.83 -5.10 14.30
CA LEU A 129 -16.89 -6.02 13.88
C LEU A 129 -16.32 -7.35 13.35
N ARG A 130 -15.25 -7.31 12.56
CA ARG A 130 -14.61 -8.52 12.02
C ARG A 130 -13.95 -9.37 13.10
N SER A 131 -13.47 -8.77 14.18
CA SER A 131 -12.95 -9.49 15.34
C SER A 131 -14.01 -10.34 16.07
N LEU A 132 -15.30 -10.10 15.80
CA LEU A 132 -16.40 -10.90 16.35
C LEU A 132 -16.61 -12.22 15.59
N LEU A 133 -16.00 -12.39 14.40
CA LEU A 133 -16.05 -13.64 13.65
C LEU A 133 -15.39 -14.76 14.47
N GLY A 134 -16.14 -15.84 14.72
CA GLY A 134 -15.70 -16.93 15.58
C GLY A 134 -15.84 -16.67 17.08
N VAL A 135 -16.27 -15.47 17.49
CA VAL A 135 -16.58 -15.12 18.89
C VAL A 135 -18.09 -15.17 19.15
N ILE A 136 -18.90 -14.67 18.22
CA ILE A 136 -20.37 -14.73 18.28
C ILE A 136 -20.92 -15.62 17.15
N GLU A 137 -22.23 -15.85 17.14
CA GLU A 137 -22.91 -16.58 16.08
C GLU A 137 -22.55 -16.02 14.70
N TYR A 138 -22.07 -16.88 13.79
CA TYR A 138 -21.59 -16.49 12.47
C TYR A 138 -22.60 -15.61 11.72
N LYS A 139 -23.87 -16.03 11.63
CA LYS A 139 -24.91 -15.28 10.90
C LYS A 139 -25.11 -13.88 11.46
N LYS A 140 -25.00 -13.70 12.77
CA LYS A 140 -25.11 -12.40 13.44
C LYS A 140 -23.91 -11.52 13.12
N ALA A 141 -22.68 -12.06 13.22
CA ALA A 141 -21.47 -11.32 12.87
C ALA A 141 -21.48 -10.91 11.39
N ASP A 142 -21.80 -11.85 10.50
CA ASP A 142 -21.89 -11.66 9.06
C ASP A 142 -22.91 -10.57 8.68
N SER A 143 -24.09 -10.58 9.31
CA SER A 143 -25.11 -9.54 9.10
C SER A 143 -24.65 -8.14 9.57
N LEU A 144 -23.99 -8.04 10.72
CA LEU A 144 -23.46 -6.76 11.22
C LEU A 144 -22.35 -6.21 10.31
N ILE A 145 -21.47 -7.10 9.85
CA ILE A 145 -20.40 -6.78 8.90
C ILE A 145 -20.98 -6.29 7.58
N PHE A 146 -21.95 -7.01 7.00
CA PHE A 146 -22.58 -6.64 5.74
C PHE A 146 -23.26 -5.26 5.81
N ALA A 147 -23.97 -4.99 6.91
CA ALA A 147 -24.58 -3.68 7.15
C ALA A 147 -23.52 -2.57 7.25
N SER A 148 -22.41 -2.83 7.95
CA SER A 148 -21.29 -1.90 8.05
C SER A 148 -20.59 -1.68 6.71
N ASP A 149 -20.37 -2.72 5.92
CA ASP A 149 -19.73 -2.61 4.60
C ASP A 149 -20.57 -1.77 3.65
N THR A 150 -21.89 -1.97 3.67
CA THR A 150 -22.85 -1.18 2.88
C THR A 150 -22.79 0.30 3.28
N ALA A 151 -22.84 0.60 4.59
CA ALA A 151 -22.75 1.98 5.09
C ALA A 151 -21.38 2.61 4.76
N ASN A 152 -20.30 1.83 4.89
CA ASN A 152 -18.96 2.29 4.59
C ASN A 152 -18.79 2.66 3.12
N MET A 153 -19.32 1.85 2.18
CA MET A 153 -19.26 2.16 0.75
C MET A 153 -19.98 3.48 0.41
N ALA A 154 -21.09 3.79 1.07
CA ALA A 154 -21.78 5.07 0.87
C ALA A 154 -20.88 6.25 1.26
N VAL A 155 -20.25 6.20 2.44
CA VAL A 155 -19.34 7.24 2.91
C VAL A 155 -18.07 7.33 2.03
N ILE A 156 -17.53 6.19 1.59
CA ILE A 156 -16.38 6.15 0.66
C ILE A 156 -16.69 6.92 -0.62
N LYS A 157 -17.88 6.73 -1.21
CA LYS A 157 -18.28 7.45 -2.43
C LYS A 157 -18.33 8.95 -2.22
N GLU A 158 -18.84 9.40 -1.07
CA GLU A 158 -18.87 10.82 -0.73
C GLU A 158 -17.47 11.40 -0.54
N ILE A 159 -16.58 10.69 0.15
CA ILE A 159 -15.18 11.09 0.32
C ILE A 159 -14.49 11.18 -1.05
N ILE A 160 -14.70 10.21 -1.93
CA ILE A 160 -14.11 10.19 -3.27
C ILE A 160 -14.60 11.37 -4.10
N ALA A 161 -15.89 11.73 -4.00
CA ALA A 161 -16.45 12.90 -4.66
C ALA A 161 -15.78 14.22 -4.20
N ARG A 162 -15.36 14.31 -2.94
CA ARG A 162 -14.66 15.49 -2.39
C ARG A 162 -13.16 15.53 -2.68
N THR A 163 -12.52 14.35 -2.77
CA THR A 163 -11.05 14.23 -2.78
C THR A 163 -10.47 13.85 -4.14
N GLU A 164 -11.32 13.60 -5.15
CA GLU A 164 -10.92 13.02 -6.45
C GLU A 164 -10.14 11.69 -6.31
N PHE A 165 -10.48 10.93 -5.25
CA PHE A 165 -9.81 9.74 -4.70
C PHE A 165 -8.79 10.00 -3.56
N PRO A 166 -9.01 9.40 -2.36
CA PRO A 166 -8.11 9.54 -1.22
C PRO A 166 -6.70 9.05 -1.53
N ASN A 167 -5.71 9.90 -1.31
CA ASN A 167 -4.32 9.66 -1.67
C ASN A 167 -3.37 10.28 -0.62
N LEU A 168 -2.06 10.13 -0.81
CA LEU A 168 -1.06 10.54 0.18
C LEU A 168 -1.12 12.02 0.56
N GLU A 169 -1.52 12.90 -0.36
CA GLU A 169 -1.63 14.35 -0.08
C GLU A 169 -2.97 14.70 0.56
N THR A 170 -4.06 14.06 0.13
CA THR A 170 -5.41 14.42 0.59
C THR A 170 -5.73 13.85 1.96
N VAL A 171 -5.30 12.61 2.26
CA VAL A 171 -5.63 11.93 3.52
C VAL A 171 -4.42 11.32 4.24
N GLY A 172 -3.19 11.53 3.76
CA GLY A 172 -1.99 10.94 4.35
C GLY A 172 -1.90 9.41 4.16
N MET A 173 -0.77 8.84 4.57
CA MET A 173 -0.48 7.41 4.40
C MET A 173 -1.44 6.48 5.17
N ASP A 174 -1.83 6.87 6.38
CA ASP A 174 -2.78 6.08 7.18
C ASP A 174 -4.21 6.17 6.66
N GLY A 175 -4.63 7.34 6.14
CA GLY A 175 -5.88 7.44 5.38
C GLY A 175 -5.86 6.59 4.11
N VAL A 176 -4.74 6.56 3.37
CA VAL A 176 -4.53 5.68 2.20
C VAL A 176 -4.63 4.20 2.57
N ASN A 177 -4.05 3.79 3.70
CA ASN A 177 -4.17 2.42 4.17
C ASN A 177 -5.60 2.08 4.60
N ALA A 178 -6.30 3.01 5.25
CA ALA A 178 -7.69 2.82 5.65
C ALA A 178 -8.61 2.66 4.44
N ILE A 179 -8.54 3.56 3.45
CA ILE A 179 -9.36 3.40 2.24
C ILE A 179 -9.02 2.11 1.50
N PHE A 180 -7.75 1.71 1.44
CA PHE A 180 -7.35 0.45 0.80
C PHE A 180 -8.03 -0.76 1.45
N ILE A 181 -7.96 -0.89 2.77
CA ILE A 181 -8.56 -2.01 3.50
C ILE A 181 -10.09 -1.98 3.38
N LEU A 182 -10.69 -0.80 3.55
CA LEU A 182 -12.14 -0.63 3.39
C LEU A 182 -12.62 -1.02 1.99
N LEU A 183 -11.87 -0.66 0.93
CA LEU A 183 -12.20 -1.09 -0.44
C LEU A 183 -12.09 -2.60 -0.61
N LEU A 184 -11.08 -3.27 -0.02
CA LEU A 184 -11.02 -4.73 -0.04
C LEU A 184 -12.24 -5.37 0.61
N HIS A 185 -12.75 -4.79 1.69
CA HIS A 185 -13.87 -5.33 2.44
C HIS A 185 -15.23 -5.04 1.80
N THR A 186 -15.42 -3.82 1.32
CA THR A 186 -16.70 -3.36 0.79
C THR A 186 -16.96 -3.81 -0.65
N LEU A 187 -15.92 -4.05 -1.45
CA LEU A 187 -16.03 -4.54 -2.84
C LEU A 187 -16.04 -6.08 -2.92
N ASN A 188 -16.82 -6.68 -2.03
CA ASN A 188 -16.86 -8.13 -1.80
C ASN A 188 -18.23 -8.76 -2.12
N ASN A 189 -19.21 -7.98 -2.60
CA ASN A 189 -20.57 -8.43 -2.89
C ASN A 189 -20.75 -8.95 -4.33
N GLY A 190 -19.67 -9.38 -4.96
CA GLY A 190 -19.69 -9.98 -6.29
C GLY A 190 -20.16 -9.01 -7.38
N ILE A 191 -21.07 -9.44 -8.25
CA ILE A 191 -21.49 -8.67 -9.46
C ILE A 191 -22.10 -7.31 -9.09
N GLU A 192 -22.69 -7.17 -7.90
CA GLU A 192 -23.29 -5.92 -7.42
C GLU A 192 -22.28 -4.78 -7.28
N ASP A 193 -20.98 -5.11 -7.11
CA ASP A 193 -19.89 -4.14 -7.00
C ASP A 193 -19.25 -3.76 -8.34
N ALA A 194 -19.67 -4.36 -9.46
CA ALA A 194 -19.05 -4.13 -10.77
C ALA A 194 -19.04 -2.64 -11.15
N LYS A 195 -20.15 -1.93 -10.90
CA LYS A 195 -20.26 -0.47 -11.16
C LYS A 195 -19.31 0.34 -10.28
N ASN A 196 -19.12 -0.05 -9.02
CA ASN A 196 -18.19 0.63 -8.13
C ASN A 196 -16.75 0.44 -8.64
N ILE A 197 -16.37 -0.78 -9.00
CA ILE A 197 -15.04 -1.09 -9.55
C ILE A 197 -14.76 -0.31 -10.84
N GLU A 198 -15.73 -0.24 -11.75
CA GLU A 198 -15.60 0.50 -13.01
C GLU A 198 -15.29 1.98 -12.78
N ILE A 199 -15.97 2.62 -11.82
CA ILE A 199 -15.75 4.02 -11.45
C ILE A 199 -14.42 4.22 -10.72
N LEU A 200 -14.08 3.32 -9.79
CA LEU A 200 -12.91 3.47 -8.92
C LEU A 200 -11.58 3.18 -9.64
N THR A 201 -11.57 2.25 -10.59
CA THR A 201 -10.37 1.81 -11.31
C THR A 201 -9.61 2.97 -11.97
N PRO A 202 -10.23 3.84 -12.80
CA PRO A 202 -9.51 4.96 -13.42
C PRO A 202 -9.01 5.99 -12.39
N LEU A 203 -9.75 6.22 -11.31
CA LEU A 203 -9.36 7.14 -10.23
C LEU A 203 -8.11 6.63 -9.49
N MET A 204 -8.11 5.35 -9.11
CA MET A 204 -6.94 4.70 -8.52
C MET A 204 -5.74 4.73 -9.47
N LYS A 205 -5.94 4.41 -10.76
CA LYS A 205 -4.87 4.39 -11.76
C LYS A 205 -4.25 5.78 -11.92
N LYS A 206 -5.06 6.83 -11.92
CA LYS A 206 -4.58 8.21 -11.92
C LYS A 206 -3.73 8.52 -10.68
N ALA A 207 -4.21 8.18 -9.48
CA ALA A 207 -3.47 8.42 -8.24
C ALA A 207 -2.13 7.66 -8.19
N VAL A 208 -2.08 6.44 -8.74
CA VAL A 208 -0.85 5.64 -8.90
C VAL A 208 0.13 6.32 -9.86
N ILE A 209 -0.34 6.75 -11.04
CA ILE A 209 0.51 7.43 -12.04
C ILE A 209 1.05 8.75 -11.49
N ASP A 210 0.29 9.45 -10.65
CA ASP A 210 0.70 10.67 -9.96
C ASP A 210 1.65 10.41 -8.76
N LEU A 211 2.00 9.14 -8.47
CA LEU A 211 2.82 8.70 -7.32
C LEU A 211 2.22 9.01 -5.95
N LYS A 212 0.89 9.12 -5.87
CA LYS A 212 0.13 9.45 -4.65
C LYS A 212 -0.64 8.27 -4.07
N TYR A 213 -0.59 7.10 -4.71
CA TYR A 213 -1.23 5.89 -4.23
C TYR A 213 -0.38 4.65 -4.56
N PRO A 214 -0.26 3.66 -3.66
CA PRO A 214 0.53 2.46 -3.94
C PRO A 214 -0.06 1.62 -5.09
N PRO A 215 0.74 1.23 -6.09
CA PRO A 215 0.24 0.46 -7.23
C PRO A 215 -0.29 -0.93 -6.85
N PHE A 216 0.34 -1.56 -5.85
CA PHE A 216 -0.11 -2.85 -5.34
C PHE A 216 -1.51 -2.80 -4.71
N ASN A 217 -1.85 -1.71 -4.02
CA ASN A 217 -3.16 -1.54 -3.39
C ASN A 217 -4.26 -1.54 -4.45
N MET A 218 -4.09 -0.76 -5.52
CA MET A 218 -5.03 -0.75 -6.65
C MET A 218 -5.14 -2.14 -7.29
N ALA A 219 -4.01 -2.75 -7.63
CA ALA A 219 -4.00 -4.05 -8.29
C ALA A 219 -4.73 -5.11 -7.46
N LEU A 220 -4.49 -5.15 -6.15
CA LEU A 220 -5.09 -6.13 -5.26
C LEU A 220 -6.59 -5.91 -5.09
N VAL A 221 -7.08 -4.67 -5.00
CA VAL A 221 -8.52 -4.39 -4.98
C VAL A 221 -9.20 -4.93 -6.25
N ILE A 222 -8.62 -4.66 -7.42
CA ILE A 222 -9.16 -5.10 -8.72
C ILE A 222 -9.12 -6.64 -8.83
N ASP A 223 -7.96 -7.24 -8.59
CA ASP A 223 -7.76 -8.68 -8.77
C ASP A 223 -8.55 -9.50 -7.74
N ARG A 224 -8.65 -9.04 -6.49
CA ARG A 224 -9.47 -9.70 -5.44
C ARG A 224 -10.94 -9.69 -5.83
N HIS A 225 -11.47 -8.55 -6.27
CA HIS A 225 -12.86 -8.47 -6.73
C HIS A 225 -13.12 -9.43 -7.89
N ARG A 226 -12.22 -9.46 -8.89
CA ARG A 226 -12.34 -10.38 -10.04
C ARG A 226 -12.31 -11.84 -9.61
N ALA A 227 -11.44 -12.22 -8.67
CA ALA A 227 -11.41 -13.56 -8.13
C ALA A 227 -12.73 -13.97 -7.46
N ILE A 228 -13.36 -13.07 -6.69
CA ILE A 228 -14.66 -13.31 -6.03
C ILE A 228 -15.76 -13.63 -7.05
N ILE A 229 -15.79 -12.91 -8.18
CA ILE A 229 -16.73 -13.19 -9.28
C ILE A 229 -16.23 -14.26 -10.26
N ARG A 230 -15.22 -15.05 -9.86
CA ARG A 230 -14.61 -16.15 -10.64
C ARG A 230 -14.07 -15.72 -12.01
N GLN A 231 -13.63 -14.49 -12.13
CA GLN A 231 -12.93 -13.97 -13.31
C GLN A 231 -11.42 -14.08 -13.12
N LYS A 232 -10.71 -14.20 -14.25
CA LYS A 232 -9.24 -14.18 -14.27
C LYS A 232 -8.71 -12.82 -13.80
N GLN A 233 -7.60 -12.78 -13.07
CA GLN A 233 -6.96 -11.55 -12.62
C GLN A 233 -6.41 -10.72 -13.79
N ILE A 234 -6.16 -9.42 -13.57
CA ILE A 234 -5.51 -8.52 -14.53
C ILE A 234 -4.01 -8.41 -14.24
N TYR A 235 -3.64 -8.26 -12.96
CA TYR A 235 -2.25 -8.00 -12.58
C TYR A 235 -1.57 -9.17 -11.86
N GLY A 236 -2.31 -10.18 -11.41
CA GLY A 236 -1.75 -11.32 -10.67
C GLY A 236 -1.30 -10.95 -9.26
N SER A 237 -2.02 -10.02 -8.61
CA SER A 237 -1.70 -9.52 -7.27
C SER A 237 -2.44 -10.23 -6.15
N TYR A 238 -3.56 -10.89 -6.46
CA TYR A 238 -4.32 -11.73 -5.54
C TYR A 238 -3.78 -13.17 -5.53
N TRP A 239 -3.85 -13.81 -4.37
CA TRP A 239 -3.44 -15.19 -4.17
C TRP A 239 -4.37 -15.88 -3.18
N GLU A 240 -4.47 -17.20 -3.30
CA GLU A 240 -5.22 -18.07 -2.40
C GLU A 240 -4.27 -19.02 -1.68
N MET A 241 -4.73 -19.57 -0.55
CA MET A 241 -3.97 -20.61 0.14
C MET A 241 -4.20 -21.96 -0.55
N GLY A 242 -3.14 -22.49 -1.14
CA GLY A 242 -3.13 -23.81 -1.76
C GLY A 242 -2.77 -24.94 -0.81
N LYS A 243 -2.56 -26.12 -1.40
CA LYS A 243 -2.01 -27.28 -0.67
C LYS A 243 -0.63 -26.93 -0.09
N GLN A 244 -0.29 -27.56 1.03
CA GLN A 244 1.00 -27.37 1.73
C GLN A 244 1.29 -25.92 2.14
N ASN A 245 0.25 -25.10 2.41
CA ASN A 245 0.38 -23.69 2.78
C ASN A 245 1.13 -22.82 1.74
N LYS A 246 1.11 -23.23 0.46
CA LYS A 246 1.66 -22.41 -0.62
C LYS A 246 0.68 -21.33 -1.02
N ARG A 247 1.18 -20.13 -1.29
CA ARG A 247 0.38 -19.04 -1.86
C ARG A 247 0.32 -19.22 -3.37
N ILE A 248 -0.88 -19.44 -3.90
CA ILE A 248 -1.11 -19.69 -5.32
C ILE A 248 -1.75 -18.45 -5.94
N VAL A 249 -1.12 -17.89 -6.96
CA VAL A 249 -1.71 -16.82 -7.78
C VAL A 249 -2.74 -17.47 -8.71
N THR A 250 -3.99 -17.02 -8.64
CA THR A 250 -5.08 -17.55 -9.47
C THR A 250 -4.91 -17.13 -10.94
N PRO A 251 -5.62 -17.77 -11.91
CA PRO A 251 -5.43 -17.52 -13.33
C PRO A 251 -5.52 -16.05 -13.73
N ILE A 252 -4.69 -15.65 -14.71
CA ILE A 252 -4.54 -14.27 -15.19
C ILE A 252 -5.03 -14.19 -16.64
N GLU A 253 -5.77 -13.12 -16.96
CA GLU A 253 -6.26 -12.86 -18.32
C GLU A 253 -5.09 -12.44 -19.21
N ASN A 254 -4.93 -13.01 -20.41
CA ASN A 254 -3.81 -12.72 -21.33
C ASN A 254 -2.46 -12.69 -20.62
N ILE A 255 -2.06 -13.83 -20.06
CA ILE A 255 -0.92 -13.92 -19.16
C ILE A 255 0.41 -13.47 -19.79
N ASP A 256 0.57 -13.66 -21.10
CA ASP A 256 1.76 -13.22 -21.85
C ASP A 256 1.97 -11.70 -21.80
N GLU A 257 0.92 -10.91 -21.56
CA GLU A 257 0.96 -9.45 -21.46
C GLU A 257 0.93 -8.94 -20.00
N VAL A 258 0.94 -9.83 -19.00
CA VAL A 258 0.80 -9.44 -17.59
C VAL A 258 1.90 -8.48 -17.15
N ASP A 259 3.16 -8.73 -17.53
CA ASP A 259 4.28 -7.92 -17.10
C ASP A 259 4.30 -6.53 -17.79
N VAL A 260 3.72 -6.43 -18.99
CA VAL A 260 3.48 -5.14 -19.65
C VAL A 260 2.51 -4.30 -18.83
N ARG A 261 1.34 -4.87 -18.48
CA ARG A 261 0.33 -4.19 -17.65
C ARG A 261 0.85 -3.85 -16.25
N ARG A 262 1.60 -4.75 -15.63
CA ARG A 262 2.25 -4.52 -14.32
C ARG A 262 3.22 -3.34 -14.41
N LYS A 263 4.04 -3.28 -15.45
CA LYS A 263 4.99 -2.17 -15.67
C LYS A 263 4.29 -0.83 -15.86
N GLU A 264 3.15 -0.77 -16.56
CA GLU A 264 2.40 0.48 -16.78
C GLU A 264 1.99 1.16 -15.46
N ILE A 265 1.69 0.38 -14.44
CA ILE A 265 1.27 0.88 -13.12
C ILE A 265 2.42 0.84 -12.10
N GLY A 266 3.61 0.39 -12.49
CA GLY A 266 4.79 0.38 -11.61
C GLY A 266 5.00 -0.87 -10.77
N LEU A 267 4.23 -1.93 -10.98
CA LEU A 267 4.49 -3.23 -10.36
C LEU A 267 5.72 -3.91 -10.98
N PRO A 268 6.52 -4.64 -10.20
CA PRO A 268 7.60 -5.45 -10.73
C PRO A 268 7.06 -6.64 -11.54
N PRO A 269 7.89 -7.32 -12.35
CA PRO A 269 7.50 -8.56 -13.03
C PRO A 269 6.92 -9.61 -12.07
N LEU A 270 5.96 -10.40 -12.56
CA LEU A 270 5.26 -11.42 -11.78
C LEU A 270 6.22 -12.49 -11.25
N SER A 271 7.27 -12.81 -12.01
CA SER A 271 8.35 -13.73 -11.62
C SER A 271 8.99 -13.40 -10.26
N LEU A 272 9.01 -12.13 -9.82
CA LEU A 272 9.54 -11.77 -8.50
C LEU A 272 8.70 -12.35 -7.35
N LEU A 273 7.39 -12.56 -7.53
CA LEU A 273 6.57 -13.23 -6.51
C LEU A 273 7.03 -14.66 -6.25
N ARG A 274 7.39 -15.39 -7.31
CA ARG A 274 7.97 -16.74 -7.18
C ARG A 274 9.38 -16.68 -6.59
N ASN A 275 10.25 -15.87 -7.19
CA ASN A 275 11.67 -15.89 -6.88
C ASN A 275 12.00 -15.31 -5.48
N GLN A 276 11.20 -14.35 -5.00
CA GLN A 276 11.46 -13.66 -3.73
C GLN A 276 10.49 -14.06 -2.61
N ARG A 277 9.29 -14.53 -2.95
CA ARG A 277 8.22 -14.84 -1.96
C ARG A 277 7.75 -16.28 -2.00
N GLY A 278 8.25 -17.11 -2.92
CA GLY A 278 7.88 -18.52 -3.04
C GLY A 278 6.45 -18.76 -3.51
N TYR A 279 5.85 -17.81 -4.23
CA TYR A 279 4.49 -17.95 -4.73
C TYR A 279 4.46 -18.95 -5.90
N GLU A 280 3.40 -19.74 -5.98
CA GLU A 280 3.09 -20.55 -7.15
C GLU A 280 2.38 -19.67 -8.17
N LEU A 281 2.95 -19.58 -9.37
CA LEU A 281 2.40 -18.80 -10.48
C LEU A 281 1.60 -19.70 -11.41
N PRO A 282 0.67 -19.14 -12.21
CA PRO A 282 -0.06 -19.91 -13.21
C PRO A 282 0.90 -20.64 -14.17
N VAL A 283 0.56 -21.88 -14.52
CA VAL A 283 1.42 -22.78 -15.32
C VAL A 283 1.73 -22.24 -16.72
N ASP A 284 0.88 -21.35 -17.23
CA ASP A 284 0.99 -20.68 -18.51
C ASP A 284 1.87 -19.41 -18.47
N TYR A 285 2.37 -19.00 -17.30
CA TYR A 285 3.33 -17.90 -17.19
C TYR A 285 4.73 -18.35 -17.64
N LYS A 286 5.14 -17.88 -18.83
CA LYS A 286 6.48 -18.09 -19.38
C LYS A 286 7.36 -16.92 -18.96
N ASN A 287 8.36 -17.21 -18.13
CA ASN A 287 9.31 -16.22 -17.59
C ASN A 287 10.08 -15.48 -18.69
#